data_AF-A0A6J0UN93-F1
#
_entry.id   AF-A0A6J0UN93-F1
#
_cell.length_a   1.000
_cell.length_b   1.000
_cell.length_c   1.000
_cell.angle_alpha   90.00
_cell.angle_beta   90.00
_cell.angle_gamma   90.00
#
_symmetry.space_group_name_H-M   'P 1'
#
loop_
_entity.id
_entity.type
_entity.pdbx_description
1 polymer ?
#
loop_
_entity_poly.entity_id
_entity_poly.type
_entity_poly.pdbx_seq_one_letter_code
_entity_poly.pdbx_strand_id
1 'polypeptide(L)'
;MERDRGPRGSSAGDLGFGALSTAQLRALMRDETWLERIVKLSRKFQNLQLEREMRLASNYTLAKQNLALQPRLENGKASLAIKYQELRELRETCRDKQQRLGACMAKWTPENALSRLQAELDSVESKVEEQMQHFLCWDLPIETFVDTFQHTRMMSHLRRTQLEKLQEILQLEKAKTPEKPSPGGEEQPLPPATSPALPLRLAPAFLIPSEAVLPIPVAAAPPQKCCLPALAASHPTAPFVSSPLSLIGHIHLPQAHLPHQQKKKEPPHR
;
A
#
# COMPACT_ATOMS: atom_id res chain seq x y z
N MET A 1 41.26 60.91 61.11
CA MET A 1 41.46 61.13 59.66
C MET A 1 42.92 60.81 59.40
N GLU A 2 43.25 59.65 58.86
CA GLU A 2 43.35 59.34 57.42
C GLU A 2 44.83 58.99 57.18
N ARG A 3 45.22 58.03 56.36
CA ARG A 3 44.56 56.88 55.75
C ARG A 3 45.74 56.01 55.33
N ASP A 4 45.82 54.80 55.87
CA ASP A 4 46.71 53.76 55.40
C ASP A 4 46.40 53.44 53.93
N ARG A 5 47.41 53.44 53.05
CA ARG A 5 47.31 52.93 51.68
C ARG A 5 48.48 52.00 51.43
N GLY A 6 48.24 50.71 51.70
CA GLY A 6 49.06 49.62 51.21
C GLY A 6 49.16 49.57 49.68
N PRO A 7 50.09 48.75 49.16
CA PRO A 7 50.43 48.71 47.74
C PRO A 7 49.29 48.05 46.97
N ARG A 8 48.75 48.79 46.01
CA ARG A 8 47.71 48.30 45.11
C ARG A 8 48.36 47.26 44.18
N GLY A 9 47.87 46.03 44.25
CA GLY A 9 48.36 44.90 43.46
C GLY A 9 48.43 45.22 41.98
N SER A 10 49.57 44.85 41.37
CA SER A 10 49.77 44.83 39.92
C SER A 10 48.86 43.77 39.31
N SER A 11 47.72 44.21 38.79
CA SER A 11 46.90 43.45 37.85
C SER A 11 47.57 43.57 36.48
N ALA A 12 48.24 42.51 36.05
CA ALA A 12 49.07 42.40 34.85
C ALA A 12 48.29 42.41 33.51
N GLY A 13 47.25 43.23 33.38
CA GLY A 13 46.32 43.20 32.25
C GLY A 13 46.21 44.48 31.41
N ASP A 14 46.89 45.56 31.77
CA ASP A 14 46.69 46.88 31.12
C ASP A 14 48.03 47.56 30.77
N LEU A 15 48.71 47.04 29.75
CA LEU A 15 49.80 47.73 29.06
C LEU A 15 49.31 48.11 27.65
N GLY A 16 48.20 48.84 27.58
CA GLY A 16 47.49 49.13 26.33
C GLY A 16 47.97 50.43 25.68
N PHE A 17 48.85 50.34 24.67
CA PHE A 17 49.16 51.35 23.64
C PHE A 17 49.67 52.75 24.06
N GLY A 18 49.40 53.24 25.26
CA GLY A 18 49.72 54.59 25.72
C GLY A 18 51.21 54.86 25.94
N ALA A 19 52.04 53.81 26.01
CA ALA A 19 53.50 53.92 26.14
C ALA A 19 54.26 53.90 24.80
N LEU A 20 53.55 53.77 23.66
CA LEU A 20 54.17 53.67 22.33
C LEU A 20 54.22 55.02 21.63
N SER A 21 55.32 55.31 20.93
CA SER A 21 55.43 56.50 20.08
C SER A 21 54.54 56.39 18.82
N THR A 22 54.18 57.53 18.22
CA THR A 22 53.31 57.56 17.03
C THR A 22 53.89 56.83 15.81
N ALA A 23 55.22 56.70 15.71
CA ALA A 23 55.89 55.93 14.67
C ALA A 23 55.76 54.42 14.93
N GLN A 24 55.90 53.99 16.19
CA GLN A 24 55.75 52.58 16.59
C GLN A 24 54.31 52.09 16.44
N LEU A 25 53.32 52.90 16.83
CA LEU A 25 51.90 52.59 16.58
C LEU A 25 51.58 52.44 15.09
N ARG A 26 52.13 53.30 14.23
CA ARG A 26 51.95 53.20 12.77
C ARG A 26 52.63 51.96 12.17
N ALA A 27 53.80 51.58 12.66
CA ALA A 27 54.47 50.34 12.25
C ALA A 27 53.66 49.11 12.67
N LEU A 28 53.13 49.12 13.90
CA LEU A 28 52.31 48.06 14.46
C LEU A 28 50.96 47.90 13.75
N MET A 29 50.30 49.01 13.36
CA MET A 29 49.09 48.95 12.54
C MET A 29 49.34 48.47 11.11
N ARG A 30 50.57 48.52 10.61
CA ARG A 30 50.95 47.94 9.31
C ARG A 30 51.34 46.46 9.42
N ASP A 31 51.48 45.94 10.64
CA ASP A 31 51.76 44.54 10.90
C ASP A 31 50.44 43.76 11.03
N GLU A 32 49.96 43.30 9.88
CA GLU A 32 48.74 42.49 9.76
C GLU A 32 48.80 41.21 10.62
N THR A 33 49.98 40.61 10.80
CA THR A 33 50.13 39.37 11.56
C THR A 33 49.91 39.59 13.06
N TRP A 34 50.36 40.73 13.56
CA TRP A 34 50.14 41.14 14.94
C TRP A 34 48.66 41.52 15.16
N LEU A 35 48.03 42.24 14.22
CA LEU A 35 46.61 42.57 14.25
C LEU A 35 45.74 41.30 14.28
N GLU A 36 46.01 40.34 13.40
CA GLU A 36 45.34 39.03 13.41
C GLU A 36 45.47 38.32 14.76
N ARG A 37 46.66 38.39 15.38
CA ARG A 37 46.91 37.76 16.68
C ARG A 37 46.06 38.41 17.78
N ILE A 38 45.92 39.72 17.77
CA ILE A 38 45.05 40.44 18.72
C ILE A 38 43.57 40.14 18.47
N VAL A 39 43.14 40.08 17.21
CA VAL A 39 41.77 39.68 16.88
C VAL A 39 41.49 38.27 17.38
N LYS A 40 42.42 37.32 17.20
CA LYS A 40 42.31 35.95 17.73
C LYS A 40 42.27 35.90 19.26
N LEU A 41 42.94 36.84 19.94
CA LEU A 41 42.90 36.99 21.39
C LEU A 41 41.65 37.73 21.89
N SER A 42 40.88 38.38 21.01
CA SER A 42 39.64 39.06 21.38
C SER A 42 38.60 38.06 21.88
N ARG A 43 38.03 38.35 23.05
CA ARG A 43 36.95 37.55 23.64
C ARG A 43 35.76 37.36 22.70
N LYS A 44 35.43 38.39 21.91
CA LYS A 44 34.34 38.32 20.92
C LYS A 44 34.64 37.28 19.83
N PHE A 45 35.87 37.24 19.33
CA PHE A 45 36.30 36.27 18.33
C PHE A 45 36.33 34.85 18.89
N GLN A 46 36.87 34.66 20.10
CA GLN A 46 36.91 33.35 20.76
C GLN A 46 35.50 32.80 21.02
N ASN A 47 34.57 33.64 21.48
CA ASN A 47 33.18 33.22 21.68
C ASN A 47 32.52 32.77 20.37
N LEU A 48 32.74 33.49 19.27
CA LEU A 48 32.23 33.11 17.95
C LEU A 48 32.85 31.79 17.45
N GLN A 49 34.14 31.56 17.70
CA GLN A 49 34.78 30.29 17.36
C GLN A 49 34.18 29.12 18.16
N LEU A 50 33.98 29.31 19.47
CA LEU A 50 33.33 28.30 20.29
C LEU A 50 31.89 28.00 19.82
N GLU A 51 31.13 29.04 19.49
CA GLU A 51 29.77 28.87 18.95
C GLU A 51 29.77 28.11 17.61
N ARG A 52 30.74 28.41 16.73
CA ARG A 52 30.95 27.68 15.48
C ARG A 52 31.26 26.21 15.75
N GLU A 53 32.20 25.91 16.64
CA GLU A 53 32.57 24.53 16.99
C GLU A 53 31.39 23.76 17.60
N MET A 54 30.63 24.40 18.50
CA MET A 54 29.41 23.83 19.08
C MET A 54 28.37 23.51 18.00
N ARG A 55 28.14 24.42 17.05
CA ARG A 55 27.22 24.20 15.93
C ARG A 55 27.71 23.08 15.00
N LEU A 56 29.01 23.02 14.71
CA LEU A 56 29.60 21.96 13.89
C LEU A 56 29.48 20.60 14.59
N ALA A 57 29.77 20.51 15.88
CA ALA A 57 29.63 19.28 16.67
C ALA A 57 28.16 18.82 16.74
N SER A 58 27.23 19.76 16.93
CA SER A 58 25.79 19.49 16.91
C SER A 58 25.32 18.99 15.54
N ASN A 59 25.68 19.69 14.46
CA ASN A 59 25.34 19.30 13.10
C ASN A 59 25.92 17.92 12.75
N TYR A 60 27.19 17.67 13.09
CA TYR A 60 27.82 16.37 12.89
C TYR A 60 27.08 15.24 13.61
N THR A 61 26.69 15.47 14.86
CA THR A 61 25.93 14.48 15.66
C THR A 61 24.58 14.19 15.02
N LEU A 62 23.85 15.22 14.59
CA LEU A 62 22.56 15.08 13.90
C LEU A 62 22.72 14.38 12.55
N ALA A 63 23.74 14.73 11.76
CA ALA A 63 24.01 14.07 10.48
C ALA A 63 24.30 12.57 10.69
N LYS A 64 25.12 12.23 11.69
CA LYS A 64 25.41 10.84 12.05
C LYS A 64 24.15 10.08 12.47
N GLN A 65 23.29 10.69 13.27
CA GLN A 65 22.01 10.09 13.68
C GLN A 65 21.06 9.91 12.49
N ASN A 66 20.94 10.89 11.61
CA ASN A 66 20.12 10.80 10.40
C ASN A 66 20.59 9.69 9.46
N LEU A 67 21.91 9.60 9.23
CA LEU A 67 22.49 8.52 8.43
C LEU A 67 22.26 7.14 9.06
N ALA A 68 22.31 7.04 10.40
CA ALA A 68 22.01 5.79 11.10
C ALA A 68 20.54 5.34 10.94
N LEU A 69 19.60 6.26 10.67
CA LEU A 69 18.19 5.95 10.43
C LEU A 69 17.91 5.49 8.99
N GLN A 70 18.76 5.86 8.04
CA GLN A 70 18.61 5.51 6.63
C GLN A 70 18.36 4.01 6.37
N PRO A 71 19.14 3.05 6.90
CA PRO A 71 18.89 1.62 6.63
C PRO A 71 17.54 1.16 7.15
N ARG A 72 17.07 1.68 8.30
CA ARG A 72 15.74 1.36 8.83
C ARG A 72 14.62 1.87 7.92
N LEU A 73 14.77 3.07 7.36
CA LEU A 73 13.81 3.64 6.42
C LEU A 73 13.80 2.89 5.10
N GLU A 74 14.97 2.54 4.55
CA GLU A 74 15.10 1.74 3.33
C GLU A 74 14.48 0.35 3.48
N ASN A 75 14.79 -0.35 4.58
CA ASN A 75 14.19 -1.64 4.90
C ASN A 75 12.67 -1.54 5.08
N GLY A 76 12.19 -0.47 5.72
CA GLY A 76 10.76 -0.18 5.84
C GLY A 76 10.08 0.04 4.48
N LYS A 77 10.69 0.83 3.60
CA LYS A 77 10.21 1.04 2.22
C LYS A 77 10.17 -0.25 1.42
N ALA A 78 11.23 -1.08 1.50
CA ALA A 78 11.28 -2.37 0.81
C ALA A 78 10.22 -3.34 1.33
N SER A 79 10.07 -3.45 2.65
CA SER A 79 9.05 -4.31 3.28
C SER A 79 7.64 -3.88 2.89
N LEU A 80 7.39 -2.56 2.84
CA LEU A 80 6.12 -2.01 2.42
C LEU A 80 5.86 -2.30 0.94
N ALA A 81 6.87 -2.14 0.07
CA ALA A 81 6.75 -2.47 -1.35
C ALA A 81 6.39 -3.95 -1.57
N ILE A 82 7.00 -4.86 -0.82
CA ILE A 82 6.66 -6.30 -0.84
C ILE A 82 5.19 -6.51 -0.45
N LYS A 83 4.73 -5.88 0.65
CA LYS A 83 3.32 -6.01 1.08
C LYS A 83 2.33 -5.46 0.06
N TYR A 84 2.66 -4.36 -0.63
CA TYR A 84 1.85 -3.85 -1.73
C TYR A 84 1.81 -4.80 -2.93
N GLN A 85 2.92 -5.45 -3.23
CA GLN A 85 2.99 -6.42 -4.31
C GLN A 85 2.15 -7.67 -3.99
N GLU A 86 2.28 -8.22 -2.78
CA GLU A 86 1.42 -9.32 -2.29
C GLU A 86 -0.08 -8.96 -2.37
N LEU A 87 -0.45 -7.73 -1.97
CA LEU A 87 -1.83 -7.25 -2.04
C LEU A 87 -2.33 -7.16 -3.48
N ARG A 88 -1.48 -6.71 -4.41
CA ARG A 88 -1.81 -6.64 -5.84
C ARG A 88 -2.10 -8.04 -6.39
N GLU A 89 -1.21 -8.99 -6.14
CA GLU A 89 -1.37 -10.38 -6.57
C GLU A 89 -2.64 -11.00 -5.97
N LEU A 90 -2.92 -10.78 -4.69
CA LEU A 90 -4.13 -11.27 -4.06
C LEU A 90 -5.40 -10.66 -4.65
N ARG A 91 -5.38 -9.36 -5.02
CA ARG A 91 -6.50 -8.71 -5.70
C ARG A 91 -6.73 -9.28 -7.09
N GLU A 92 -5.66 -9.53 -7.85
CA GLU A 92 -5.73 -10.16 -9.18
C GLU A 92 -6.31 -11.57 -9.07
N THR A 93 -5.77 -12.40 -8.18
CA THR A 93 -6.32 -13.76 -7.98
C THR A 93 -7.78 -13.78 -7.50
N CYS A 94 -8.18 -12.80 -6.68
CA CYS A 94 -9.57 -12.64 -6.26
C CYS A 94 -10.47 -12.23 -7.43
N ARG A 95 -10.02 -11.28 -8.25
CA ARG A 95 -10.71 -10.85 -9.46
C ARG A 95 -10.89 -12.01 -10.44
N ASP A 96 -9.86 -12.82 -10.65
CA ASP A 96 -9.93 -13.99 -11.53
C ASP A 96 -10.93 -15.02 -11.01
N LYS A 97 -10.93 -15.30 -9.70
CA LYS A 97 -11.92 -16.18 -9.07
C LYS A 97 -13.33 -15.63 -9.24
N GLN A 98 -13.53 -14.32 -9.05
CA GLN A 98 -14.82 -13.66 -9.23
C GLN A 98 -15.29 -13.75 -10.68
N GLN A 99 -14.41 -13.54 -11.66
CA GLN A 99 -14.74 -13.67 -13.08
C GLN A 99 -15.12 -15.11 -13.44
N ARG A 100 -14.37 -16.10 -12.96
CA ARG A 100 -14.67 -17.53 -13.17
C ARG A 100 -16.01 -17.93 -12.55
N LEU A 101 -16.28 -17.44 -11.34
CA LEU A 101 -17.56 -17.65 -10.67
C LEU A 101 -18.70 -16.99 -11.44
N GLY A 102 -18.53 -15.73 -11.87
CA GLY A 102 -19.50 -15.03 -12.70
C GLY A 102 -19.80 -15.75 -14.01
N ALA A 103 -18.77 -16.27 -14.70
CA ALA A 103 -18.95 -17.06 -15.92
C ALA A 103 -19.64 -18.41 -15.66
N CYS A 104 -19.35 -19.06 -14.53
CA CYS A 104 -20.04 -20.28 -14.12
C CYS A 104 -21.51 -19.99 -13.81
N MET A 105 -21.79 -18.99 -12.98
CA MET A 105 -23.15 -18.59 -12.62
C MET A 105 -23.97 -18.17 -13.84
N ALA A 106 -23.37 -17.41 -14.77
CA ALA A 106 -24.01 -17.06 -16.04
C ALA A 106 -24.47 -18.32 -16.79
N LYS A 107 -23.66 -19.37 -16.89
CA LYS A 107 -24.06 -20.63 -17.56
C LYS A 107 -25.22 -21.35 -16.88
N TRP A 108 -25.38 -21.18 -15.58
CA TRP A 108 -26.38 -21.87 -14.76
C TRP A 108 -27.56 -20.96 -14.36
N THR A 109 -27.76 -19.84 -15.05
CA THR A 109 -28.97 -19.03 -14.85
C THR A 109 -30.20 -19.73 -15.40
N PRO A 110 -31.37 -19.56 -14.77
CA PRO A 110 -32.61 -20.17 -15.27
C PRO A 110 -32.97 -19.71 -16.68
N GLU A 111 -32.65 -18.47 -17.05
CA GLU A 111 -32.84 -17.94 -18.40
C GLU A 111 -31.98 -18.67 -19.43
N ASN A 112 -30.73 -19.01 -19.08
CA ASN A 112 -29.86 -19.81 -19.95
C ASN A 112 -30.27 -21.29 -20.00
N ALA A 113 -30.85 -21.82 -18.92
CA ALA A 113 -31.46 -23.15 -18.95
C ALA A 113 -32.68 -23.18 -19.89
N LEU A 114 -33.54 -22.15 -19.84
CA LEU A 114 -34.68 -21.99 -20.75
C LEU A 114 -34.25 -21.90 -22.21
N SER A 115 -33.27 -21.03 -22.53
CA SER A 115 -32.82 -20.85 -23.92
C SER A 115 -32.21 -22.12 -24.49
N ARG A 116 -31.43 -22.87 -23.69
CA ARG A 116 -30.89 -24.18 -24.08
C ARG A 116 -31.99 -25.20 -24.31
N LEU A 117 -32.98 -25.25 -23.42
CA LEU A 117 -34.10 -26.18 -23.54
C LEU A 117 -34.97 -25.89 -24.77
N GLN A 118 -35.17 -24.61 -25.09
CA GLN A 118 -35.86 -24.18 -26.32
C GLN A 118 -35.08 -24.65 -27.55
N ALA A 119 -33.77 -24.40 -27.61
CA ALA A 119 -32.95 -24.84 -28.75
C ALA A 119 -32.93 -26.38 -28.90
N GLU A 120 -32.90 -27.12 -27.80
CA GLU A 120 -33.02 -28.58 -27.81
C GLU A 120 -34.42 -29.05 -28.29
N LEU A 121 -35.49 -28.35 -27.90
CA LEU A 121 -36.84 -28.62 -28.39
C LEU A 121 -36.92 -28.38 -29.90
N ASP A 122 -36.50 -27.20 -30.38
CA ASP A 122 -36.52 -26.84 -31.80
C ASP A 122 -35.72 -27.85 -32.65
N SER A 123 -34.56 -28.30 -32.15
CA SER A 123 -33.75 -29.33 -32.80
C SER A 123 -34.45 -30.68 -32.89
N VAL A 124 -35.13 -31.11 -31.83
CA VAL A 124 -35.89 -32.38 -31.83
C VAL A 124 -37.12 -32.25 -32.73
N GLU A 125 -37.81 -31.12 -32.74
CA GLU A 125 -38.96 -30.88 -33.62
C GLU A 125 -38.59 -30.86 -35.10
N SER A 126 -37.48 -30.22 -35.44
CA SER A 126 -36.91 -30.28 -36.78
C SER A 126 -36.59 -31.72 -37.20
N LYS A 127 -36.05 -32.55 -36.28
CA LYS A 127 -35.80 -33.96 -36.55
C LYS A 127 -37.07 -34.79 -36.75
N VAL A 128 -38.14 -34.48 -36.00
CA VAL A 128 -39.47 -35.10 -36.21
C VAL A 128 -40.00 -34.76 -37.60
N GLU A 129 -39.88 -33.50 -38.03
CA GLU A 129 -40.28 -33.08 -39.38
C GLU A 129 -39.45 -33.76 -40.47
N GLU A 130 -38.12 -33.83 -40.31
CA GLU A 130 -37.22 -34.52 -41.24
C GLU A 130 -37.59 -36.01 -41.37
N GLN A 131 -37.83 -36.69 -40.24
CA GLN A 131 -38.27 -38.09 -40.24
C GLN A 131 -39.61 -38.28 -40.95
N MET A 132 -40.56 -37.36 -40.74
CA MET A 132 -41.85 -37.39 -41.43
C MET A 132 -41.68 -37.19 -42.94
N GLN A 133 -40.84 -36.24 -43.35
CA GLN A 133 -40.57 -35.97 -44.76
C GLN A 133 -39.95 -37.19 -45.46
N HIS A 134 -38.91 -37.79 -44.87
CA HIS A 134 -38.29 -39.00 -45.43
C HIS A 134 -39.27 -40.16 -45.54
N PHE A 135 -40.16 -40.34 -44.55
CA PHE A 135 -41.19 -41.36 -44.62
C PHE A 135 -42.19 -41.10 -45.75
N LEU A 136 -42.65 -39.86 -45.94
CA LEU A 136 -43.55 -39.48 -47.04
C LEU A 136 -42.91 -39.61 -48.43
N CYS A 137 -41.59 -39.44 -48.51
CA CYS A 137 -40.81 -39.67 -49.72
C CYS A 137 -40.48 -41.15 -49.98
N TRP A 138 -40.92 -42.07 -49.10
CA TRP A 138 -40.59 -43.50 -49.14
C TRP A 138 -39.10 -43.81 -48.97
N ASP A 139 -38.32 -42.86 -48.43
CA ASP A 139 -36.88 -43.02 -48.16
C ASP A 139 -36.61 -43.80 -46.85
N LEU A 140 -37.64 -44.01 -46.03
CA LEU A 140 -37.54 -44.65 -44.71
C LEU A 140 -38.57 -45.80 -44.57
N PRO A 141 -38.13 -47.05 -44.33
CA PRO A 141 -39.03 -48.17 -44.06
C PRO A 141 -39.94 -47.95 -42.85
N ILE A 142 -41.14 -48.52 -42.89
CA ILE A 142 -42.17 -48.31 -41.86
C ILE A 142 -41.71 -48.78 -40.47
N GLU A 143 -41.03 -49.93 -40.38
CA GLU A 143 -40.54 -50.47 -39.11
C GLU A 143 -39.54 -49.52 -38.46
N THR A 144 -38.58 -49.00 -39.26
CA THR A 144 -37.58 -48.03 -38.78
C THR A 144 -38.18 -46.66 -38.47
N PHE A 145 -39.21 -46.24 -39.22
CA PHE A 145 -39.93 -45.01 -38.94
C PHE A 145 -40.65 -45.10 -37.60
N VAL A 146 -41.42 -46.17 -37.37
CA VAL A 146 -42.20 -46.32 -36.13
C VAL A 146 -41.28 -46.29 -34.89
N ASP A 147 -40.18 -47.03 -34.90
CA ASP A 147 -39.25 -47.07 -33.77
C ASP A 147 -38.60 -45.71 -33.48
N THR A 148 -38.11 -45.03 -34.53
CA THR A 148 -37.36 -43.77 -34.36
C THR A 148 -38.26 -42.56 -34.18
N PHE A 149 -39.43 -42.53 -34.82
CA PHE A 149 -40.41 -41.46 -34.73
C PHE A 149 -41.09 -41.44 -33.37
N GLN A 150 -41.52 -42.59 -32.83
CA GLN A 150 -42.10 -42.65 -31.49
C GLN A 150 -41.13 -42.12 -30.43
N HIS A 151 -39.86 -42.53 -30.51
CA HIS A 151 -38.83 -42.04 -29.59
C HIS A 151 -38.61 -40.53 -29.73
N THR A 152 -38.45 -40.02 -30.94
CA THR A 152 -38.17 -38.59 -31.17
C THR A 152 -39.39 -37.72 -30.81
N ARG A 153 -40.60 -38.21 -31.07
CA ARG A 153 -41.84 -37.54 -30.68
C ARG A 153 -42.05 -37.52 -29.17
N MET A 154 -41.76 -38.63 -28.48
CA MET A 154 -41.72 -38.68 -27.01
C MET A 154 -40.75 -37.63 -26.46
N MET A 155 -39.55 -37.53 -27.03
CA MET A 155 -38.56 -36.54 -26.62
C MET A 155 -39.05 -35.09 -26.84
N SER A 156 -39.70 -34.79 -27.96
CA SER A 156 -40.30 -33.46 -28.22
C SER A 156 -41.34 -33.10 -27.15
N HIS A 157 -42.27 -34.01 -26.84
CA HIS A 157 -43.28 -33.78 -25.82
C HIS A 157 -42.66 -33.58 -24.43
N LEU A 158 -41.69 -34.42 -24.07
CA LEU A 158 -40.96 -34.30 -22.80
C LEU A 158 -40.29 -32.91 -22.67
N ARG A 159 -39.60 -32.46 -23.71
CA ARG A 159 -38.89 -31.16 -23.71
C ARG A 159 -39.84 -29.98 -23.68
N ARG A 160 -40.97 -30.05 -24.39
CA ARG A 160 -42.04 -29.06 -24.32
C ARG A 160 -42.61 -28.94 -22.89
N THR A 161 -42.93 -30.06 -22.25
CA THR A 161 -43.42 -30.04 -20.85
C THR A 161 -42.35 -29.53 -19.89
N GLN A 162 -41.09 -29.91 -20.05
CA GLN A 162 -39.99 -29.36 -19.23
C GLN A 162 -39.89 -27.83 -19.37
N LEU A 163 -40.08 -27.31 -20.58
CA LEU A 163 -39.99 -25.88 -20.86
C LEU A 163 -41.15 -25.10 -20.23
N GLU A 164 -42.38 -25.58 -20.40
CA GLU A 164 -43.57 -25.03 -19.75
C GLU A 164 -43.42 -25.01 -18.23
N LYS A 165 -42.96 -26.12 -17.63
CA LYS A 165 -42.79 -26.21 -16.18
C LYS A 165 -41.70 -25.29 -15.65
N LEU A 166 -40.58 -25.14 -16.37
CA LEU A 166 -39.54 -24.20 -15.98
C LEU A 166 -40.04 -22.74 -16.08
N GLN A 167 -40.81 -22.40 -17.11
CA GLN A 167 -41.43 -21.08 -17.25
C GLN A 167 -42.44 -20.79 -16.12
N GLU A 168 -43.28 -21.75 -15.76
CA GLU A 168 -44.24 -21.63 -14.64
C GLU A 168 -43.52 -21.33 -13.31
N ILE A 169 -42.44 -22.06 -13.01
CA ILE A 169 -41.64 -21.85 -11.78
C ILE A 169 -41.08 -20.43 -11.76
N LEU A 170 -40.51 -19.95 -12.87
CA LEU A 170 -39.90 -18.63 -12.95
C LEU A 170 -40.92 -17.49 -12.85
N GLN A 171 -42.10 -17.66 -13.45
CA GLN A 171 -43.20 -16.71 -13.29
C GLN A 171 -43.67 -16.63 -11.84
N LEU A 172 -43.75 -17.78 -11.15
CA LEU A 172 -44.13 -17.83 -9.74
C LEU A 172 -43.10 -17.17 -8.83
N GLU A 173 -41.80 -17.38 -9.09
CA GLU A 173 -40.74 -16.68 -8.36
C GLU A 173 -40.78 -15.17 -8.55
N LYS A 174 -41.05 -14.72 -9.79
CA LYS A 174 -41.22 -13.30 -10.09
C LYS A 174 -42.45 -12.71 -9.36
N ALA A 175 -43.56 -13.44 -9.30
CA ALA A 175 -44.77 -13.00 -8.60
C ALA A 175 -44.62 -12.98 -7.06
N LYS A 176 -43.79 -13.84 -6.49
CA LYS A 176 -43.49 -13.88 -5.04
C LYS A 176 -42.53 -12.80 -4.58
N THR A 177 -41.82 -12.16 -5.50
CA THR A 177 -40.95 -11.02 -5.20
C THR A 177 -41.81 -9.77 -5.32
N PRO A 178 -42.25 -9.12 -4.22
CA PRO A 178 -43.05 -7.92 -4.33
C PRO A 178 -42.21 -6.83 -5.00
N GLU A 179 -42.54 -6.51 -6.25
CA GLU A 179 -42.20 -5.21 -6.81
C GLU A 179 -42.78 -4.16 -5.87
N LYS A 180 -41.89 -3.45 -5.18
CA LYS A 180 -42.25 -2.24 -4.46
C LYS A 180 -42.84 -1.27 -5.48
N PRO A 181 -44.09 -0.79 -5.32
CA PRO A 181 -44.65 0.15 -6.27
C PRO A 181 -43.81 1.42 -6.23
N SER A 182 -43.17 1.74 -7.36
CA SER A 182 -42.71 3.10 -7.64
C SER A 182 -43.96 3.94 -7.92
N PRO A 183 -44.27 5.01 -7.17
CA PRO A 183 -45.18 6.03 -7.66
C PRO A 183 -44.50 6.76 -8.81
N GLY A 184 -45.33 7.26 -9.72
CA GLY A 184 -44.94 7.88 -10.98
C GLY A 184 -44.04 9.09 -10.83
N GLY A 185 -43.45 9.43 -11.97
CA GLY A 185 -42.39 10.41 -12.11
C GLY A 185 -42.80 11.83 -11.76
N GLU A 186 -41.88 12.50 -11.08
CA GLU A 186 -41.43 13.83 -11.46
C GLU A 186 -39.91 13.77 -11.52
N GLU A 187 -39.34 14.17 -12.66
CA GLU A 187 -37.92 14.35 -12.85
C GLU A 187 -37.40 15.41 -11.88
N GLN A 188 -36.55 15.00 -10.94
CA GLN A 188 -35.63 15.92 -10.29
C GLN A 188 -34.28 15.21 -10.08
N PRO A 189 -33.15 15.77 -10.56
CA PRO A 189 -31.86 15.09 -10.51
C PRO A 189 -31.33 15.10 -9.08
N LEU A 190 -31.48 13.98 -8.37
CA LEU A 190 -30.75 13.74 -7.13
C LEU A 190 -29.32 13.28 -7.45
N PRO A 191 -28.31 13.80 -6.72
CA PRO A 191 -26.90 13.52 -6.99
C PRO A 191 -26.59 12.05 -6.71
N PRO A 192 -25.60 11.46 -7.41
CA PRO A 192 -25.27 10.06 -7.24
C PRO A 192 -24.91 9.78 -5.78
N ALA A 193 -25.64 8.84 -5.17
CA ALA A 193 -25.32 8.26 -3.88
C ALA A 193 -23.95 7.57 -3.99
N THR A 194 -22.91 8.31 -3.62
CA THR A 194 -21.56 7.81 -3.43
C THR A 194 -21.62 6.81 -2.28
N SER A 195 -21.69 5.52 -2.59
CA SER A 195 -21.20 4.52 -1.65
C SER A 195 -19.80 4.94 -1.22
N PRO A 196 -19.44 4.94 0.08
CA PRO A 196 -18.06 5.12 0.47
C PRO A 196 -17.35 3.79 0.17
N ALA A 197 -17.21 3.46 -1.11
CA ALA A 197 -16.02 2.76 -1.55
C ALA A 197 -14.89 3.74 -1.25
N LEU A 198 -14.35 3.68 -0.03
CA LEU A 198 -13.06 4.26 0.27
C LEU A 198 -12.16 3.77 -0.86
N PRO A 199 -11.74 4.63 -1.80
CA PRO A 199 -10.60 4.23 -2.57
C PRO A 199 -9.50 4.28 -1.52
N LEU A 200 -9.07 3.12 -1.04
CA LEU A 200 -7.70 2.94 -0.61
C LEU A 200 -6.85 3.25 -1.86
N ARG A 201 -6.83 4.51 -2.28
CA ARG A 201 -5.75 5.14 -2.99
C ARG A 201 -4.67 5.23 -1.94
N LEU A 202 -4.07 4.07 -1.69
CA LEU A 202 -2.68 4.01 -1.37
C LEU A 202 -2.01 4.47 -2.65
N ALA A 203 -2.04 5.79 -2.86
CA ALA A 203 -1.25 6.43 -3.88
C ALA A 203 0.18 5.99 -3.56
N PRO A 204 0.92 5.42 -4.52
CA PRO A 204 2.31 5.14 -4.29
C PRO A 204 2.93 6.50 -3.98
N ALA A 205 3.36 6.69 -2.73
CA ALA A 205 4.23 7.80 -2.39
C ALA A 205 5.41 7.64 -3.33
N PHE A 206 5.48 8.57 -4.28
CA PHE A 206 6.43 8.59 -5.39
C PHE A 206 7.76 8.00 -4.95
N LEU A 207 8.24 7.01 -5.70
CA LEU A 207 9.67 6.73 -5.79
C LEU A 207 10.29 8.03 -6.29
N ILE A 208 10.64 8.93 -5.39
CA ILE A 208 11.57 10.01 -5.67
C ILE A 208 12.93 9.32 -5.73
N PRO A 209 13.58 9.23 -6.90
CA PRO A 209 14.96 8.76 -6.96
C PRO A 209 15.81 9.69 -6.09
N SER A 210 16.65 9.11 -5.24
CA SER A 210 17.43 9.81 -4.22
C SER A 210 18.57 10.69 -4.79
N GLU A 211 18.49 11.15 -6.04
CA GLU A 211 19.55 11.92 -6.71
C GLU A 211 19.23 13.39 -7.00
N ALA A 212 18.01 13.87 -6.73
CA ALA A 212 17.68 15.29 -6.90
C ALA A 212 17.55 16.01 -5.55
N VAL A 213 18.59 15.97 -4.72
CA VAL A 213 18.73 16.93 -3.61
C VAL A 213 19.36 18.21 -4.17
N LEU A 214 18.51 19.14 -4.62
CA LEU A 214 18.95 20.53 -4.79
C LEU A 214 19.33 21.09 -3.41
N PRO A 215 20.40 21.91 -3.30
CA PRO A 215 20.75 22.56 -2.05
C PRO A 215 19.57 23.41 -1.55
N ILE A 216 19.12 23.16 -0.33
CA ILE A 216 18.05 23.94 0.30
C ILE A 216 18.54 25.39 0.41
N PRO A 217 17.86 26.37 -0.22
CA PRO A 217 18.18 27.78 -0.04
C PRO A 217 17.80 28.18 1.39
N VAL A 218 18.78 28.67 2.17
CA VAL A 218 18.52 29.27 3.48
C VAL A 218 17.87 30.63 3.26
N ALA A 219 16.55 30.65 3.15
CA ALA A 219 15.77 31.88 3.25
C ALA A 219 15.48 32.15 4.72
N ALA A 220 16.03 33.25 5.25
CA ALA A 220 15.70 33.77 6.57
C ALA A 220 14.25 34.28 6.57
N ALA A 221 13.32 33.50 7.11
CA ALA A 221 11.96 33.91 7.40
C ALA A 221 11.53 33.39 8.79
N PRO A 222 10.70 34.13 9.53
CA PRO A 222 10.39 33.83 10.93
C PRO A 222 9.51 32.57 11.06
N PRO A 223 9.62 31.80 12.16
CA PRO A 223 9.00 30.48 12.25
C PRO A 223 7.48 30.60 12.43
N GLN A 224 6.72 30.12 11.45
CA GLN A 224 5.31 29.78 11.61
C GLN A 224 5.20 28.38 12.23
N LYS A 225 4.37 28.26 13.27
CA LYS A 225 4.16 27.03 14.05
C LYS A 225 3.34 26.03 13.23
N CYS A 226 4.01 25.06 12.61
CA CYS A 226 3.36 23.81 12.20
C CYS A 226 3.63 22.74 13.26
N CYS A 227 2.60 22.41 14.02
CA CYS A 227 2.63 21.36 15.03
C CYS A 227 2.75 19.98 14.37
N LEU A 228 3.89 19.32 14.54
CA LEU A 228 4.01 17.87 14.38
C LEU A 228 3.87 17.22 15.76
N PRO A 229 3.18 16.07 15.91
CA PRO A 229 3.01 15.41 17.19
C PRO A 229 4.36 14.94 17.74
N ALA A 230 4.69 15.38 18.96
CA ALA A 230 5.92 15.06 19.65
C ALA A 230 5.92 13.59 20.11
N LEU A 231 6.94 12.83 19.71
CA LEU A 231 7.29 11.56 20.36
C LEU A 231 7.93 11.88 21.71
N ALA A 232 7.12 11.91 22.76
CA ALA A 232 7.60 12.00 24.13
C ALA A 232 8.31 10.68 24.50
N ALA A 233 9.62 10.75 24.69
CA ALA A 233 10.36 9.75 25.44
C ALA A 233 10.10 10.00 26.93
N SER A 234 9.22 9.21 27.54
CA SER A 234 9.06 9.15 29.00
C SER A 234 9.97 8.06 29.56
N HIS A 235 10.96 8.47 30.34
CA HIS A 235 11.61 7.60 31.33
C HIS A 235 10.71 7.53 32.57
N PRO A 236 10.51 6.36 33.19
CA PRO A 236 10.03 6.32 34.57
C PRO A 236 11.04 5.63 35.50
N THR A 237 11.33 6.31 36.61
CA THR A 237 12.08 5.77 37.74
C THR A 237 11.09 5.35 38.85
N ALA A 238 10.90 4.02 39.01
CA ALA A 238 10.50 3.25 40.21
C ALA A 238 9.14 3.54 40.93
N PRO A 239 8.60 2.64 41.81
CA PRO A 239 9.08 1.34 42.27
C PRO A 239 8.09 0.15 42.08
N PHE A 240 8.59 -1.04 42.39
CA PHE A 240 7.91 -2.34 42.39
C PHE A 240 6.63 -2.40 43.23
N VAL A 241 5.56 -2.98 42.66
CA VAL A 241 4.51 -3.71 43.38
C VAL A 241 4.10 -4.94 42.57
N SER A 242 3.87 -6.04 43.28
CA SER A 242 3.94 -7.44 42.88
C SER A 242 2.69 -8.02 42.19
N SER A 243 2.95 -8.90 41.22
CA SER A 243 2.21 -10.17 40.90
C SER A 243 0.81 -10.09 40.27
N PRO A 244 0.24 -11.23 39.79
CA PRO A 244 0.64 -11.96 38.58
C PRO A 244 -0.60 -12.23 37.66
N LEU A 245 -0.39 -12.69 36.42
CA LEU A 245 -1.16 -13.77 35.74
C LEU A 245 -1.02 -13.72 34.20
N SER A 246 -0.39 -14.79 33.69
CA SER A 246 -0.64 -15.56 32.45
C SER A 246 -1.26 -14.91 31.20
N LEU A 247 -0.58 -15.08 30.05
CA LEU A 247 -1.02 -16.06 29.05
C LEU A 247 0.05 -16.31 27.97
N ILE A 248 0.43 -17.59 27.85
CA ILE A 248 0.79 -18.37 26.66
C ILE A 248 1.20 -17.60 25.38
N GLY A 249 2.41 -17.93 24.89
CA GLY A 249 2.91 -17.51 23.58
C GLY A 249 4.05 -18.38 23.07
N HIS A 250 3.87 -19.70 23.03
CA HIS A 250 4.69 -20.58 22.21
C HIS A 250 3.94 -20.90 20.93
N ILE A 251 4.35 -20.33 19.81
CA ILE A 251 4.09 -20.93 18.49
C ILE A 251 5.40 -20.98 17.72
N HIS A 252 5.76 -22.22 17.42
CA HIS A 252 6.89 -22.71 16.65
C HIS A 252 6.95 -22.07 15.25
N LEU A 253 8.14 -21.67 14.84
CA LEU A 253 8.46 -21.34 13.45
C LEU A 253 8.56 -22.66 12.63
N PRO A 254 7.85 -22.85 11.51
CA PRO A 254 8.11 -24.00 10.64
C PRO A 254 9.34 -23.73 9.77
N GLN A 255 10.35 -24.57 9.94
CA GLN A 255 11.55 -24.64 9.13
C GLN A 255 11.20 -25.14 7.71
N ALA A 256 11.59 -24.37 6.69
CA ALA A 256 11.41 -24.76 5.30
C ALA A 256 12.38 -25.90 4.92
N HIS A 257 11.85 -27.03 4.49
CA HIS A 257 12.61 -28.15 3.95
C HIS A 257 12.88 -27.94 2.45
N LEU A 258 14.15 -28.02 2.07
CA LEU A 258 14.66 -28.03 0.70
C LEU A 258 14.29 -29.36 0.00
N PRO A 259 13.94 -29.39 -1.30
CA PRO A 259 13.59 -30.64 -1.96
C PRO A 259 14.81 -31.52 -2.28
N HIS A 260 14.61 -32.82 -2.02
CA HIS A 260 15.55 -33.92 -2.19
C HIS A 260 15.66 -34.32 -3.67
N GLN A 261 16.89 -34.37 -4.20
CA GLN A 261 17.19 -34.90 -5.53
C GLN A 261 16.90 -36.41 -5.60
N GLN A 262 16.01 -36.82 -6.52
CA GLN A 262 15.75 -38.23 -6.83
C GLN A 262 16.89 -38.82 -7.66
N LYS A 263 17.65 -39.73 -7.07
CA LYS A 263 18.63 -40.57 -7.77
C LYS A 263 17.89 -41.78 -8.38
N LYS A 264 17.79 -41.78 -9.71
CA LYS A 264 17.24 -42.85 -10.56
C LYS A 264 18.04 -44.14 -10.34
N LYS A 265 17.38 -45.23 -9.90
CA LYS A 265 17.94 -46.59 -9.87
C LYS A 265 17.49 -47.34 -11.13
N GLU A 266 18.45 -47.90 -11.85
CA GLU A 266 18.32 -48.77 -13.02
C GLU A 266 18.15 -50.24 -12.56
N PRO A 267 17.45 -51.12 -13.32
CA PRO A 267 17.22 -52.51 -12.89
C PRO A 267 18.40 -53.43 -13.29
N PRO A 268 18.59 -54.58 -12.61
CA PRO A 268 19.66 -55.49 -12.96
C PRO A 268 19.25 -56.41 -14.11
N HIS A 269 20.15 -56.55 -15.08
CA HIS A 269 20.19 -57.68 -15.99
C HIS A 269 20.69 -58.93 -15.24
N ARG A 270 19.87 -59.98 -15.18
CA ARG A 270 20.26 -61.35 -15.55
C ARG A 270 19.06 -62.28 -15.63
#